data_AF-A0A087U4V1-F1
#
_entry.id   AF-A0A087U4V1-F1
#
_cell.length_a   1.000
_cell.length_b   1.000
_cell.length_c   1.000
_cell.angle_alpha   90.00
_cell.angle_beta   90.00
_cell.angle_gamma   90.00
#
_symmetry.space_group_name_H-M   'P 1'
#
loop_
_entity.id
_entity.type
_entity.pdbx_description
1 polymer ?
#
loop_
_entity_poly.entity_id
_entity_poly.type
_entity_poly.pdbx_seq_one_letter_code
_entity_poly.pdbx_strand_id
1 'polypeptide(L)' 'MYACSAVNEFGYDEATFQLVVQGVPDPPTNLSVTNITSRTVTIRWDVPFNGNSHITGSSVQYKMAD' A
#
# COMPACT_ATOMS: atom_id res chain seq x y z
N MET A 1 -11.03 -9.32 -14.13
CA MET A 1 -11.33 -10.74 -13.86
C MET A 1 -10.61 -11.52 -14.95
N TYR A 2 -9.84 -12.52 -14.56
CA TYR A 2 -9.10 -13.36 -15.51
C TYR A 2 -9.78 -14.73 -15.59
N ALA A 3 -9.73 -15.34 -16.76
CA ALA A 3 -10.29 -16.66 -17.01
C ALA A 3 -9.21 -17.55 -17.65
N CYS A 4 -9.15 -18.80 -17.23
CA CYS A 4 -8.37 -19.85 -17.84
C CYS A 4 -9.33 -20.85 -18.48
N SER A 5 -9.27 -21.01 -19.79
CA SER A 5 -10.10 -21.95 -20.54
C SER A 5 -9.29 -23.16 -20.99
N ALA A 6 -9.81 -24.36 -20.77
CA ALA A 6 -9.22 -25.61 -21.25
C ALA A 6 -10.20 -26.34 -22.17
N VAL A 7 -9.71 -26.83 -23.31
CA VAL A 7 -10.55 -27.49 -24.33
C VAL A 7 -9.84 -28.75 -24.84
N ASN A 8 -10.58 -29.85 -24.95
CA ASN A 8 -10.16 -31.06 -25.67
C ASN A 8 -11.32 -31.58 -26.54
N GLU A 9 -11.11 -32.70 -27.25
CA GLU A 9 -12.12 -33.28 -28.15
C GLU A 9 -13.42 -33.71 -27.44
N PHE A 10 -13.41 -33.80 -26.11
CA PHE A 10 -14.50 -34.31 -25.30
C PHE A 10 -15.19 -33.24 -24.44
N GLY A 11 -14.65 -32.02 -24.36
CA GLY A 11 -15.23 -31.01 -23.49
C GLY A 11 -14.48 -29.69 -23.38
N TYR A 12 -15.12 -28.81 -22.60
CA TYR A 12 -14.72 -27.45 -22.29
C TYR A 12 -14.81 -27.23 -20.78
N ASP A 13 -13.80 -26.56 -20.21
CA ASP A 13 -13.85 -26.07 -18.84
C ASP A 13 -13.27 -24.65 -18.74
N GLU A 14 -13.76 -23.88 -17.77
CA GLU A 14 -13.33 -22.51 -17.51
C GLU A 14 -13.20 -22.24 -16.01
N ALA A 15 -12.04 -21.73 -15.59
CA ALA A 15 -11.79 -21.28 -14.24
C ALA A 15 -11.56 -19.77 -14.20
N THR A 16 -12.30 -19.05 -13.34
CA THR A 16 -12.18 -17.60 -13.17
C THR A 16 -11.45 -17.24 -11.87
N PHE A 17 -10.63 -16.19 -11.92
CA PHE A 17 -9.92 -15.67 -10.76
C PHE A 17 -9.77 -14.15 -10.79
N GLN A 18 -9.75 -13.55 -9.61
CA GLN A 18 -9.46 -12.13 -9.44
C GLN A 18 -7.97 -11.96 -9.13
N LEU A 19 -7.27 -11.22 -10.00
CA LEU A 19 -5.92 -10.78 -9.75
C LEU A 19 -5.96 -9.33 -9.27
N VAL A 20 -5.40 -9.08 -8.09
CA VAL A 20 -5.17 -7.73 -7.57
C VAL A 20 -3.67 -7.46 -7.64
N VAL A 21 -3.28 -6.50 -8.47
CA VAL A 21 -1.86 -6.12 -8.60
C VAL A 21 -1.46 -5.34 -7.35
N GLN A 22 -0.41 -5.81 -6.68
CA GLN A 22 0.17 -5.14 -5.54
C GLN A 22 1.35 -4.28 -5.97
N GLY A 23 1.49 -3.13 -5.35
CA GLY A 23 2.59 -2.20 -5.55
C GLY A 23 3.15 -1.73 -4.21
N VAL A 24 4.13 -0.84 -4.29
CA VAL A 24 4.56 -0.08 -3.10
C VAL A 24 3.45 0.91 -2.71
N PRO A 25 3.31 1.23 -1.41
CA PRO A 25 2.47 2.35 -1.00
C PRO A 25 2.98 3.65 -1.60
N ASP A 26 2.06 4.59 -1.81
CA ASP A 26 2.42 5.94 -2.18
C ASP A 26 3.20 6.62 -1.04
N PRO A 27 4.06 7.61 -1.37
CA PRO A 27 4.72 8.41 -0.37
C PRO A 27 3.70 9.04 0.60
N PRO A 28 4.01 9.09 1.91
CA PRO A 28 3.18 9.81 2.87
C PRO A 28 2.96 11.27 2.47
N THR A 29 1.74 11.76 2.64
CA THR A 29 1.37 13.15 2.38
C THR A 29 0.88 13.83 3.66
N ASN A 30 0.67 15.16 3.59
CA ASN A 30 0.10 15.95 4.69
C ASN A 30 0.84 15.77 6.03
N LEU A 31 2.17 15.69 5.97
CA LEU A 31 2.99 15.60 7.18
C LEU A 31 2.76 16.85 8.04
N SER A 32 2.28 16.63 9.26
CA SER A 32 1.93 17.69 10.20
C SER A 32 2.40 17.34 11.60
N VAL A 33 2.74 18.37 12.36
CA VAL A 33 3.07 18.25 13.79
C VAL A 33 1.79 18.48 14.59
N THR A 34 1.40 17.51 15.39
CA THR A 34 0.17 17.56 16.18
C THR A 34 0.43 17.93 17.65
N ASN A 35 1.63 17.65 18.15
CA ASN A 35 2.03 18.03 19.50
C ASN A 35 3.55 18.23 19.60
N ILE A 36 3.96 19.19 20.42
CA ILE A 36 5.36 19.47 20.73
C ILE A 36 5.50 19.56 22.26
N THR A 37 6.50 18.87 22.80
CA THR A 37 6.97 19.06 24.17
C THR A 37 8.44 19.50 24.14
N SER A 38 9.05 19.68 25.32
CA SER A 38 10.48 20.03 25.40
C SER A 38 11.43 18.95 24.87
N ARG A 39 10.97 17.69 24.75
CA ARG A 39 11.82 16.55 24.35
C ARG A 39 11.17 15.62 23.31
N THR A 40 9.92 15.84 22.94
CA THR A 40 9.19 14.97 22.01
C THR A 40 8.39 15.79 21.02
N VAL A 41 8.20 15.22 19.83
CA VAL A 41 7.32 15.75 18.79
C VAL A 41 6.43 14.61 18.32
N THR A 42 5.12 14.87 18.25
CA THR A 42 4.16 13.95 17.64
C THR A 42 3.85 14.44 16.24
N ILE A 43 4.04 13.56 15.27
CA ILE A 43 3.74 13.81 13.86
C ILE A 43 2.60 12.93 13.38
N ARG A 44 1.88 13.41 12.38
CA ARG A 44 0.84 12.68 11.65
C ARG A 44 1.07 12.87 10.16
N TRP A 45 0.78 11.84 9.38
CA TRP A 45 0.76 11.86 7.92
C TRP A 45 -0.40 11.02 7.42
N ASP A 46 -0.73 11.18 6.14
CA ASP A 46 -1.71 10.35 5.44
C ASP A 46 -1.00 9.41 4.45
N VAL A 47 -1.61 8.27 4.15
CA VAL A 47 -1.17 7.33 3.12
C VAL A 47 -2.20 7.34 2.00
N PRO A 48 -1.95 8.05 0.87
CA PRO A 48 -2.94 8.21 -0.20
C PRO A 48 -3.37 6.88 -0.82
N PHE A 49 -2.42 5.97 -1.02
CA PHE A 49 -2.64 4.65 -1.55
C PHE A 49 -1.69 3.64 -0.91
N ASN A 50 -2.20 2.47 -0.56
CA ASN A 50 -1.45 1.42 0.15
C ASN A 50 -0.85 0.36 -0.78
N GLY A 51 -0.86 0.57 -2.10
CA GLY A 51 -0.33 -0.42 -3.03
C GLY A 51 -1.18 -1.69 -3.13
N ASN A 52 -2.47 -1.64 -2.80
CA ASN A 52 -3.36 -2.81 -2.70
C ASN A 52 -2.87 -3.89 -1.71
N SER A 53 -2.10 -3.49 -0.69
CA SER A 53 -1.60 -4.37 0.37
C SER A 53 -1.62 -3.68 1.73
N HIS A 54 -1.51 -4.46 2.81
CA HIS A 54 -1.47 -3.90 4.16
C HIS A 54 -0.12 -3.21 4.42
N ILE A 55 -0.15 -2.03 5.05
CA ILE A 55 1.07 -1.30 5.44
C ILE A 55 1.73 -2.03 6.62
N THR A 56 2.97 -2.48 6.43
CA THR A 56 3.71 -3.26 7.43
C THR A 56 4.52 -2.40 8.40
N GLY A 57 4.81 -1.14 8.05
CA GLY A 57 5.57 -0.23 8.90
C GLY A 57 5.83 1.11 8.24
N SER A 58 6.47 2.02 9.00
CA SER A 58 6.87 3.33 8.53
C SER A 58 8.23 3.71 9.10
N SER A 59 9.04 4.41 8.33
CA SER A 59 10.34 4.94 8.75
C SER A 59 10.24 6.45 8.90
N VAL A 60 10.67 6.98 10.04
CA VAL A 60 10.71 8.41 10.33
C VAL A 60 12.16 8.86 10.30
N GLN A 61 12.42 9.91 9.52
CA GLN A 61 13.75 10.53 9.41
C GLN A 61 13.65 12.00 9.83
N TYR A 62 14.64 12.48 10.54
CA TYR A 62 14.75 13.88 10.94
C TYR A 62 16.18 14.35 10.75
N LYS A 63 16.34 15.66 10.54
CA LYS A 63 17.62 16.35 10.52
C LYS A 63 17.49 17.63 11.31
N MET A 64 18.54 18.01 12.03
CA MET A 64 18.61 19.34 12.64
C MET A 64 18.76 20.38 11.52
N ALA A 65 18.18 21.56 11.71
CA ALA A 65 18.45 22.70 10.84
C ALA A 65 19.88 23.18 11.09
N ASP A 66 20.62 23.45 10.02
CA ASP A 66 21.97 24.05 10.07
C ASP A 66 21.92 25.52 10.50
#